data_AF-A0A1A9AAI1-F1
#
_entry.id   AF-A0A1A9AAI1-F1
#
_cell.length_a   1.000
_cell.length_b   1.000
_cell.length_c   1.000
_cell.angle_alpha   90.00
_cell.angle_beta   90.00
_cell.angle_gamma   90.00
#
_symmetry.space_group_name_H-M   'P 1'
#
loop_
_entity.id
_entity.type
_entity.pdbx_description
1 polymer ?
#
loop_
_entity_poly.entity_id
_entity_poly.type
_entity_poly.pdbx_seq_one_letter_code
_entity_poly.pdbx_strand_id
1 'polypeptide(L)'
;MVDFQGYTKHTHDIPIEVFLAFIQDDIKNVIRTHGHKNCGLSYEDVCKQIQTIITTKRTHILKIMDDHGQNRLNTEWRREKNGFLNKLFEEEGFINMCSPKKYTTNPSLNQLLSKHIKFCKEKDDRLSALRKKREFSECVNYNSWIEKERKSFHQEYLNNVRDFKAPTVNKYFSTKEHPQGHDPVRTYLKSKLDCNRYNPPTRSHPKGSLEKAPKSSIHLPTSPDVGQKSQGKGEKSMPDRAGGIQKKQSDAMIPPQTEPPVSDTQTSSPSNAKVDDTDNDQNADLKAKGSVS
;
A
#
# COMPACT_ATOMS: atom_id res chain seq x y z
N MET A 1 19.31 -51.20 -29.24
CA MET A 1 18.34 -51.72 -28.25
C MET A 1 18.48 -50.85 -27.02
N VAL A 2 17.46 -50.05 -26.73
CA VAL A 2 17.31 -49.36 -25.43
C VAL A 2 15.97 -49.86 -24.93
N ASP A 3 16.01 -50.61 -23.83
CA ASP A 3 14.89 -51.41 -23.35
C ASP A 3 13.67 -50.53 -23.03
N PHE A 4 12.50 -51.06 -23.42
CA PHE A 4 11.20 -50.49 -23.15
C PHE A 4 10.98 -50.36 -21.63
N GLN A 5 10.83 -49.12 -21.19
CA GLN A 5 9.69 -48.66 -20.39
C GLN A 5 9.26 -49.65 -19.29
N GLY A 6 9.92 -49.57 -18.13
CA GLY A 6 9.44 -50.24 -16.92
C GLY A 6 7.98 -49.88 -16.66
N TYR A 7 7.08 -50.86 -16.78
CA TYR A 7 5.69 -50.71 -16.41
C TYR A 7 5.63 -50.29 -14.93
N THR A 8 5.30 -49.02 -14.66
CA THR A 8 5.02 -48.59 -13.29
C THR A 8 3.79 -49.34 -12.81
N LYS A 9 3.92 -50.09 -11.71
CA LYS A 9 2.77 -50.73 -11.03
C LYS A 9 1.88 -49.70 -10.33
N HIS A 10 2.30 -48.44 -10.29
CA HIS A 10 1.66 -47.34 -9.55
C HIS A 10 0.86 -46.45 -10.50
N THR A 11 -0.14 -47.03 -11.17
CA THR A 11 -1.00 -46.32 -12.14
C THR A 11 -1.95 -45.31 -11.50
N HIS A 12 -2.07 -45.32 -10.16
CA HIS A 12 -2.95 -44.46 -9.38
C HIS A 12 -2.18 -43.46 -8.49
N ASP A 13 -0.87 -43.33 -8.70
CA ASP A 13 -0.06 -42.31 -8.06
C ASP A 13 -0.29 -40.95 -8.73
N ILE A 14 -0.58 -39.94 -7.91
CA ILE A 14 -0.71 -38.54 -8.32
C ILE A 14 0.46 -37.77 -7.71
N PRO A 15 1.27 -37.07 -8.52
CA PRO A 15 2.35 -36.23 -8.01
C PRO A 15 1.83 -35.13 -7.08
N ILE A 16 2.56 -34.84 -5.99
CA ILE A 16 2.19 -33.80 -5.02
C ILE A 16 1.99 -32.44 -5.69
N GLU A 17 2.73 -32.13 -6.75
CA GLU A 17 2.64 -30.87 -7.51
C GLU A 17 1.23 -30.63 -8.06
N VAL A 18 0.51 -31.70 -8.45
CA VAL A 18 -0.88 -31.61 -8.92
C VAL A 18 -1.78 -31.15 -7.78
N PHE A 19 -1.59 -31.69 -6.57
CA PHE A 19 -2.36 -31.24 -5.40
C PHE A 19 -2.01 -29.80 -5.01
N LEU A 20 -0.73 -29.43 -5.01
CA LEU A 20 -0.29 -28.07 -4.68
C LEU A 20 -0.88 -27.04 -5.66
N ALA A 21 -0.79 -27.31 -6.97
CA ALA A 21 -1.40 -26.48 -8.00
C ALA A 21 -2.92 -26.38 -7.82
N PHE A 22 -3.57 -27.48 -7.45
CA PHE A 22 -5.02 -27.51 -7.25
C PHE A 22 -5.50 -26.62 -6.09
N ILE A 23 -4.69 -26.39 -5.06
CA ILE A 23 -5.07 -25.58 -3.88
C ILE A 23 -4.51 -24.16 -3.89
N GLN A 24 -3.52 -23.88 -4.74
CA GLN A 24 -2.72 -22.64 -4.70
C GLN A 24 -3.57 -21.37 -4.78
N ASP A 25 -4.37 -21.23 -5.83
CA ASP A 25 -5.09 -19.97 -6.10
C ASP A 25 -6.22 -19.74 -5.09
N ASP A 26 -6.88 -20.80 -4.63
CA ASP A 26 -7.89 -20.70 -3.58
C ASP A 26 -7.28 -20.18 -2.27
N ILE A 27 -6.09 -20.67 -1.89
CA ILE A 27 -5.39 -20.19 -0.70
C ILE A 27 -5.00 -18.72 -0.86
N LYS A 28 -4.44 -18.32 -2.02
CA LYS A 28 -4.12 -16.91 -2.30
C LYS A 28 -5.36 -16.03 -2.24
N ASN A 29 -6.48 -16.49 -2.79
CA ASN A 29 -7.74 -15.76 -2.76
C ASN A 29 -8.25 -15.56 -1.34
N VAL A 30 -8.13 -16.56 -0.46
CA VAL A 30 -8.47 -16.41 0.98
C VAL A 30 -7.60 -15.34 1.63
N ILE A 31 -6.28 -15.37 1.41
CA ILE A 31 -5.34 -14.37 1.97
C ILE A 31 -5.72 -12.97 1.50
N ARG A 32 -5.96 -12.78 0.19
CA ARG A 32 -6.38 -11.49 -0.39
C ARG A 32 -7.73 -11.03 0.15
N THR A 33 -8.67 -11.94 0.35
CA THR A 33 -10.02 -11.63 0.83
C THR A 33 -10.00 -11.15 2.28
N HIS A 34 -9.16 -11.74 3.12
CA HIS A 34 -9.10 -11.47 4.55
C HIS A 34 -7.90 -10.62 4.97
N GLY A 35 -7.11 -10.14 4.01
CA GLY A 35 -5.89 -9.38 4.25
C GLY A 35 -5.84 -8.06 3.51
N HIS A 36 -4.99 -7.18 4.02
CA HIS A 36 -4.56 -5.96 3.36
C HIS A 36 -3.09 -5.70 3.75
N LYS A 37 -2.18 -5.62 2.78
CA LYS A 37 -0.72 -5.64 3.03
C LYS A 37 -0.26 -4.60 4.06
N ASN A 38 -0.91 -3.42 4.07
CA ASN A 38 -0.54 -2.32 4.96
C ASN A 38 -1.35 -2.28 6.27
N CYS A 39 -2.35 -3.14 6.45
CA CYS A 39 -3.28 -3.07 7.60
C CYS A 39 -3.37 -4.39 8.40
N GLY A 40 -2.98 -5.52 7.81
CA GLY A 40 -2.89 -6.81 8.50
C GLY A 40 -3.66 -7.93 7.81
N LEU A 41 -3.77 -9.07 8.50
CA LEU A 41 -4.39 -10.29 8.02
C LEU A 41 -5.20 -10.94 9.14
N SER A 42 -6.48 -11.26 8.90
CA SER A 42 -7.30 -12.03 9.85
C SER A 42 -6.85 -13.49 9.87
N TYR A 43 -5.81 -13.82 10.65
CA TYR A 43 -5.24 -15.17 10.70
C TYR A 43 -6.25 -16.23 11.16
N GLU A 44 -7.19 -15.89 12.04
CA GLU A 44 -8.22 -16.85 12.47
C GLU A 44 -9.06 -17.34 11.28
N ASP A 45 -9.63 -16.40 10.52
CA ASP A 45 -10.45 -16.72 9.35
C ASP A 45 -9.63 -17.39 8.25
N VAL A 46 -8.45 -16.84 7.97
CA VAL A 46 -7.55 -17.32 6.91
C VAL A 46 -7.11 -18.75 7.20
N CYS A 47 -6.57 -19.03 8.38
CA CYS A 47 -6.06 -20.35 8.69
C CYS A 47 -7.19 -21.40 8.72
N LYS A 48 -8.38 -21.03 9.20
CA LYS A 48 -9.55 -21.92 9.19
C LYS A 48 -9.97 -22.26 7.76
N GLN A 49 -10.10 -21.27 6.89
CA GLN A 49 -10.50 -21.48 5.49
C GLN A 49 -9.44 -22.24 4.69
N ILE A 50 -8.15 -21.92 4.86
CA ILE A 50 -7.05 -22.67 4.24
C ILE A 50 -7.09 -24.14 4.67
N GLN A 51 -7.28 -24.41 5.97
CA GLN A 51 -7.37 -25.78 6.46
C GLN A 51 -8.56 -26.52 5.85
N THR A 52 -9.71 -25.86 5.69
CA THR A 52 -10.88 -26.42 4.99
C THR A 52 -10.57 -26.72 3.53
N ILE A 53 -9.99 -25.77 2.78
CA ILE A 53 -9.61 -25.97 1.37
C ILE A 53 -8.70 -27.19 1.23
N ILE A 54 -7.62 -27.24 2.02
CA ILE A 54 -6.66 -28.34 2.01
C ILE A 54 -7.35 -29.67 2.31
N THR A 55 -8.16 -29.73 3.36
CA THR A 55 -8.80 -30.98 3.81
C THR A 55 -9.78 -31.49 2.76
N THR A 56 -10.64 -30.61 2.24
CA THR A 56 -11.64 -30.94 1.23
C THR A 56 -10.98 -31.40 -0.07
N LYS A 57 -10.06 -30.60 -0.62
CA LYS A 57 -9.40 -30.91 -1.89
C LYS A 57 -8.52 -32.15 -1.82
N ARG A 58 -7.81 -32.35 -0.71
CA ARG A 58 -7.04 -33.56 -0.47
C ARG A 58 -7.93 -34.79 -0.41
N THR A 59 -9.08 -34.70 0.26
CA THR A 59 -10.05 -35.81 0.32
C THR A 59 -10.54 -36.20 -1.08
N HIS A 60 -10.76 -35.23 -1.96
CA HIS A 60 -11.14 -35.52 -3.35
C HIS A 60 -10.03 -36.22 -4.13
N ILE A 61 -8.78 -35.77 -4.00
CA ILE A 61 -7.64 -36.42 -4.67
C ILE A 61 -7.40 -37.83 -4.13
N LEU A 62 -7.45 -38.04 -2.82
CA LEU A 62 -7.20 -39.35 -2.22
C LEU A 62 -8.22 -40.42 -2.66
N LYS A 63 -9.47 -40.03 -2.96
CA LYS A 63 -10.53 -40.96 -3.40
C LYS A 63 -10.26 -41.66 -4.73
N ILE A 64 -9.39 -41.11 -5.56
CA ILE A 64 -9.04 -41.69 -6.87
C ILE A 64 -7.69 -42.41 -6.87
N MET A 65 -7.06 -42.54 -5.70
CA MET A 65 -5.75 -43.16 -5.51
C MET A 65 -5.87 -44.50 -4.79
N ASP A 66 -4.95 -45.41 -5.07
CA ASP A 66 -4.78 -46.64 -4.29
C ASP A 66 -4.05 -46.37 -2.95
N ASP A 67 -3.96 -47.38 -2.08
CA ASP A 67 -3.34 -47.24 -0.76
C ASP A 67 -1.87 -46.78 -0.85
N HIS A 68 -1.15 -47.22 -1.88
CA HIS A 68 0.23 -46.81 -2.12
C HIS A 68 0.31 -45.31 -2.39
N GLY A 69 -0.45 -44.83 -3.38
CA GLY A 69 -0.48 -43.43 -3.77
C GLY A 69 -0.96 -42.53 -2.63
N GLN A 70 -1.98 -42.95 -1.88
CA GLN A 70 -2.46 -42.21 -0.71
C GLN A 70 -1.35 -42.03 0.33
N ASN A 71 -0.63 -43.10 0.69
CA ASN A 71 0.46 -43.05 1.66
C ASN A 71 1.62 -42.16 1.20
N ARG A 72 1.96 -42.23 -0.09
CA ARG A 72 2.99 -41.39 -0.69
C ARG A 72 2.60 -39.91 -0.64
N LEU A 73 1.43 -39.54 -1.15
CA LEU A 73 0.95 -38.15 -1.13
C LEU A 73 0.85 -37.62 0.30
N ASN A 74 0.43 -38.44 1.25
CA ASN A 74 0.35 -38.06 2.66
C ASN A 74 1.73 -37.73 3.25
N THR A 75 2.76 -38.47 2.84
CA THR A 75 4.14 -38.28 3.29
C THR A 75 4.77 -37.05 2.66
N GLU A 76 4.64 -36.90 1.33
CA GLU A 76 5.10 -35.73 0.58
C GLU A 76 4.44 -34.45 1.11
N TRP A 77 3.12 -34.47 1.32
CA TRP A 77 2.40 -33.34 1.91
C TRP A 77 2.91 -32.95 3.29
N ARG A 78 3.17 -33.90 4.19
CA ARG A 78 3.71 -33.58 5.54
C ARG A 78 5.06 -32.88 5.47
N ARG A 79 5.90 -33.27 4.50
CA ARG A 79 7.23 -32.68 4.27
C ARG A 79 7.13 -31.29 3.64
N GLU A 80 6.25 -31.12 2.65
CA GLU A 80 6.23 -29.93 1.79
C GLU A 80 5.27 -28.83 2.26
N LYS A 81 4.24 -29.18 3.04
CA LYS A 81 3.18 -28.27 3.50
C LYS A 81 3.70 -26.92 3.99
N ASN A 82 4.69 -26.93 4.88
CA ASN A 82 5.16 -25.70 5.50
C ASN A 82 5.89 -24.80 4.50
N GLY A 83 6.76 -25.38 3.66
CA GLY A 83 7.46 -24.64 2.61
C GLY A 83 6.49 -24.05 1.59
N PHE A 84 5.52 -24.85 1.15
CA PHE A 84 4.46 -24.41 0.25
C PHE A 84 3.64 -23.25 0.83
N LEU A 85 3.11 -23.41 2.05
CA LEU A 85 2.31 -22.36 2.69
C LEU A 85 3.13 -21.09 2.96
N ASN A 86 4.38 -21.21 3.45
CA ASN A 86 5.23 -20.05 3.67
C ASN A 86 5.41 -19.22 2.40
N LYS A 87 5.68 -19.89 1.27
CA LYS A 87 5.82 -19.25 -0.03
C LYS A 87 4.54 -18.50 -0.44
N LEU A 88 3.36 -19.11 -0.29
CA LEU A 88 2.10 -18.44 -0.63
C LEU A 88 1.82 -17.20 0.20
N PHE A 89 2.07 -17.25 1.52
CA PHE A 89 1.93 -16.08 2.38
C PHE A 89 2.91 -14.98 1.99
N GLU A 90 4.17 -15.34 1.72
CA GLU A 90 5.21 -14.38 1.35
C GLU A 90 4.91 -13.66 0.03
N GLU A 91 4.46 -14.41 -0.99
CA GLU A 91 4.03 -13.86 -2.28
C GLU A 91 2.87 -12.86 -2.13
N GLU A 92 1.96 -13.12 -1.19
CA GLU A 92 0.87 -12.21 -0.85
C GLU A 92 1.28 -11.10 0.14
N GLY A 93 2.53 -11.06 0.59
CA GLY A 93 3.08 -10.02 1.45
C GLY A 93 2.84 -10.21 2.96
N PHE A 94 2.63 -11.46 3.40
CA PHE A 94 2.35 -11.82 4.79
C PHE A 94 3.33 -12.87 5.31
N ILE A 95 3.39 -13.01 6.65
CA ILE A 95 4.15 -14.07 7.31
C ILE A 95 3.20 -15.22 7.61
N ASN A 96 3.57 -16.46 7.28
CA ASN A 96 2.73 -17.60 7.65
C ASN A 96 2.72 -17.81 9.17
N MET A 97 1.55 -17.63 9.79
CA MET A 97 1.30 -17.93 11.21
C MET A 97 0.31 -19.08 11.41
N CYS A 98 -0.09 -19.77 10.34
CA CYS A 98 -1.03 -20.89 10.38
C CYS A 98 -0.35 -22.24 10.66
N SER A 99 0.91 -22.41 10.28
CA SER A 99 1.62 -23.69 10.42
C SER A 99 3.12 -23.49 10.72
N PRO A 100 3.55 -23.69 11.99
CA PRO A 100 2.71 -23.94 13.17
C PRO A 100 1.84 -22.72 13.52
N LYS A 101 0.75 -22.94 14.28
CA LYS A 101 -0.10 -21.84 14.76
C LYS A 101 0.70 -20.92 15.69
N LYS A 102 0.88 -19.66 15.31
CA LYS A 102 1.64 -18.65 16.08
C LYS A 102 0.83 -17.42 16.50
N TYR A 103 -0.48 -17.41 16.25
CA TYR A 103 -1.37 -16.32 16.64
C TYR A 103 -2.30 -16.75 17.78
N THR A 104 -2.74 -15.76 18.57
CA THR A 104 -3.71 -15.95 19.65
C THR A 104 -5.10 -15.57 19.17
N THR A 105 -6.09 -16.39 19.47
CA THR A 105 -7.49 -16.10 19.13
C THR A 105 -8.10 -15.22 20.22
N ASN A 106 -8.61 -14.06 19.84
CA ASN A 106 -9.41 -13.20 20.71
C ASN A 106 -10.55 -12.60 19.87
N PRO A 107 -11.82 -12.94 20.14
CA PRO A 107 -12.93 -12.51 19.31
C PRO A 107 -13.05 -10.99 19.14
N SER A 108 -12.84 -10.20 20.20
CA SER A 108 -12.99 -8.75 20.13
C SER A 108 -11.85 -8.10 19.32
N LEU A 109 -10.62 -8.59 19.51
CA LEU A 109 -9.45 -8.10 18.76
C LEU A 109 -9.48 -8.53 17.29
N ASN A 110 -9.94 -9.75 17.01
CA ASN A 110 -10.12 -10.24 15.64
C ASN A 110 -11.24 -9.46 14.93
N GLN A 111 -12.34 -9.16 15.62
CA GLN A 111 -13.39 -8.30 15.07
C GLN A 111 -12.87 -6.89 14.77
N LEU A 112 -12.07 -6.31 15.67
CA LEU A 112 -11.47 -4.99 15.49
C LEU A 112 -10.49 -4.97 14.29
N LEU A 113 -9.65 -5.99 14.16
CA LEU A 113 -8.75 -6.18 13.01
C LEU A 113 -9.52 -6.31 11.70
N SER A 114 -10.58 -7.13 11.67
CA SER A 114 -11.41 -7.29 10.48
C SER A 114 -12.08 -5.98 10.05
N LYS A 115 -12.57 -5.17 11.00
CA LYS A 115 -13.07 -3.82 10.71
C LYS A 115 -11.99 -2.92 10.13
N HIS A 116 -10.78 -2.97 10.68
CA HIS A 116 -9.65 -2.18 10.18
C HIS A 116 -9.26 -2.57 8.74
N ILE A 117 -9.16 -3.86 8.45
CA ILE A 117 -8.85 -4.37 7.10
C ILE A 117 -9.93 -3.94 6.11
N LYS A 118 -11.22 -4.05 6.49
CA LYS A 118 -12.34 -3.57 5.67
C LYS A 118 -12.22 -2.08 5.37
N PHE A 119 -11.97 -1.26 6.39
CA PHE A 119 -11.73 0.17 6.23
C PHE A 119 -10.59 0.44 5.22
N CYS A 120 -9.46 -0.26 5.33
CA CYS A 120 -8.33 -0.05 4.44
C CYS A 120 -8.66 -0.35 2.98
N LYS A 121 -9.40 -1.43 2.72
CA LYS A 121 -9.87 -1.77 1.37
C LYS A 121 -10.81 -0.70 0.81
N GLU A 122 -11.84 -0.32 1.57
CA GLU A 122 -12.79 0.72 1.15
C GLU A 122 -12.09 2.07 0.93
N LYS A 123 -11.08 2.39 1.75
CA LYS A 123 -10.26 3.59 1.59
C LYS A 123 -9.53 3.57 0.25
N ASP A 124 -8.88 2.47 -0.09
CA ASP A 124 -8.12 2.34 -1.33
C ASP A 124 -9.02 2.40 -2.57
N ASP A 125 -10.22 1.81 -2.49
CA ASP A 125 -11.24 1.90 -3.55
C ASP A 125 -11.71 3.35 -3.75
N ARG A 126 -12.05 4.03 -2.66
CA ARG A 126 -12.48 5.45 -2.69
C ARG A 126 -11.38 6.37 -3.20
N LEU A 127 -10.14 6.17 -2.77
CA LEU A 127 -9.00 6.92 -3.27
C LEU A 127 -8.78 6.69 -4.76
N SER A 128 -8.94 5.45 -5.23
CA SER A 128 -8.85 5.10 -6.65
C SER A 128 -9.93 5.78 -7.48
N ALA A 129 -11.16 5.88 -6.95
CA ALA A 129 -12.26 6.62 -7.59
C ALA A 129 -11.97 8.13 -7.65
N LEU A 130 -11.51 8.73 -6.54
CA LEU A 130 -11.16 10.15 -6.47
C LEU A 130 -10.00 10.55 -7.38
N ARG A 131 -9.03 9.66 -7.60
CA ARG A 131 -7.93 9.91 -8.55
C ARG A 131 -8.43 10.06 -9.98
N LYS A 132 -9.50 9.35 -10.35
CA LYS A 132 -10.13 9.43 -11.67
C LYS A 132 -10.96 10.71 -11.83
N LYS A 133 -11.62 11.16 -10.76
CA LYS A 133 -12.48 12.35 -10.74
C LYS A 133 -12.04 13.27 -9.60
N ARG A 134 -11.18 14.25 -9.92
CA ARG A 134 -10.65 15.23 -8.95
C ARG A 134 -11.69 16.30 -8.57
N GLU A 135 -12.88 15.88 -8.15
CA GLU A 135 -13.97 16.77 -7.75
C GLU A 135 -13.85 17.17 -6.27
N PHE A 136 -13.99 18.46 -5.99
CA PHE A 136 -13.90 18.99 -4.61
C PHE A 136 -15.00 18.40 -3.71
N SER A 137 -16.24 18.30 -4.19
CA SER A 137 -17.37 17.73 -3.45
C SER A 137 -17.11 16.28 -3.02
N GLU A 138 -16.57 15.46 -3.93
CA GLU A 138 -16.22 14.08 -3.64
C GLU A 138 -15.09 13.97 -2.60
N CYS A 139 -14.09 14.86 -2.65
CA CYS A 139 -13.06 14.93 -1.62
C CYS A 139 -13.64 15.27 -0.24
N VAL A 140 -14.57 16.24 -0.17
CA VAL A 140 -15.24 16.61 1.09
C VAL A 140 -16.05 15.43 1.64
N ASN A 141 -16.80 14.73 0.78
CA ASN A 141 -17.55 13.53 1.14
C ASN A 141 -16.63 12.43 1.69
N TYR A 142 -15.49 12.21 1.03
CA TYR A 142 -14.48 11.27 1.51
C TYR A 142 -13.91 11.67 2.88
N ASN A 143 -13.56 12.94 3.09
CA ASN A 143 -13.04 13.40 4.38
C ASN A 143 -14.08 13.27 5.51
N SER A 144 -15.36 13.48 5.21
CA SER A 144 -16.47 13.23 6.13
C SER A 144 -16.57 11.75 6.50
N TRP A 145 -16.47 10.86 5.51
CA TRP A 145 -16.42 9.41 5.73
C TRP A 145 -15.23 9.00 6.60
N ILE A 146 -14.02 9.54 6.35
CA ILE A 146 -12.84 9.27 7.18
C ILE A 146 -13.07 9.63 8.66
N GLU A 147 -13.68 10.78 8.96
CA GLU A 147 -13.95 11.15 10.36
C GLU A 147 -14.98 10.24 11.03
N LYS A 148 -16.01 9.82 10.28
CA LYS A 148 -16.99 8.86 10.78
C LYS A 148 -16.32 7.52 11.13
N GLU A 149 -15.54 6.97 10.22
CA GLU A 149 -14.82 5.69 10.42
C GLU A 149 -13.80 5.79 11.55
N ARG A 150 -13.03 6.89 11.60
CA ARG A 150 -12.07 7.17 12.67
C ARG A 150 -12.74 7.18 14.03
N LYS A 151 -13.85 7.91 14.18
CA LYS A 151 -14.57 8.01 15.46
C LYS A 151 -15.10 6.64 15.90
N SER A 152 -15.70 5.89 14.97
CA SER A 152 -16.23 4.55 15.21
C SER A 152 -15.12 3.59 15.66
N PHE A 153 -14.03 3.50 14.88
CA PHE A 153 -12.89 2.64 15.18
C PHE A 153 -12.20 3.01 16.50
N HIS A 154 -11.95 4.30 16.73
CA HIS A 154 -11.21 4.75 17.90
C HIS A 154 -11.92 4.41 19.20
N GLN A 155 -13.26 4.52 19.25
CA GLN A 155 -14.03 4.15 20.43
C GLN A 155 -13.87 2.65 20.77
N GLU A 156 -13.98 1.77 19.76
CA GLU A 156 -13.81 0.33 19.95
C GLU A 156 -12.38 -0.05 20.30
N TYR A 157 -11.40 0.61 19.68
CA TYR A 157 -9.99 0.46 20.00
C TYR A 157 -9.71 0.81 21.47
N LEU A 158 -10.18 1.96 21.96
CA LEU A 158 -9.98 2.38 23.35
C LEU A 158 -10.60 1.39 24.34
N ASN A 159 -11.79 0.86 24.04
CA ASN A 159 -12.42 -0.17 24.87
C ASN A 159 -11.52 -1.42 24.97
N ASN A 160 -11.00 -1.91 23.84
CA ASN A 160 -10.07 -3.05 23.84
C ASN A 160 -8.73 -2.73 24.52
N VAL A 161 -8.21 -1.51 24.36
CA VAL A 161 -6.97 -1.07 25.03
C VAL A 161 -7.13 -1.05 26.54
N ARG A 162 -8.29 -0.64 27.06
CA ARG A 162 -8.60 -0.70 28.48
C ARG A 162 -8.55 -2.13 29.00
N ASP A 163 -9.08 -3.08 28.24
CA ASP A 163 -9.24 -4.46 28.67
C ASP A 163 -7.95 -5.30 28.47
N PHE A 164 -7.15 -5.01 27.44
CA PHE A 164 -5.99 -5.83 27.03
C PHE A 164 -4.63 -5.13 27.06
N LYS A 165 -4.58 -3.81 27.30
CA LYS A 165 -3.42 -2.92 27.14
C LYS A 165 -3.02 -2.70 25.68
N ALA A 166 -2.54 -1.48 25.37
CA ALA A 166 -2.22 -1.07 24.01
C ALA A 166 -1.20 -1.96 23.27
N PRO A 167 -0.09 -2.42 23.90
CA PRO A 167 0.88 -3.29 23.20
C PRO A 167 0.25 -4.60 22.72
N THR A 168 -0.64 -5.20 23.52
CA THR A 168 -1.35 -6.43 23.17
C THR A 168 -2.28 -6.20 21.99
N VAL A 169 -3.05 -5.11 22.00
CA VAL A 169 -3.97 -4.75 20.92
C VAL A 169 -3.20 -4.48 19.63
N ASN A 170 -2.13 -3.67 19.70
CA ASN A 170 -1.33 -3.28 18.54
C ASN A 170 -0.67 -4.48 17.85
N LYS A 171 -0.31 -5.52 18.60
CA LYS A 171 0.24 -6.76 18.05
C LYS A 171 -0.70 -7.44 17.04
N TYR A 172 -2.03 -7.31 17.19
CA TYR A 172 -2.98 -7.85 16.22
C TYR A 172 -2.89 -7.20 14.84
N PHE A 173 -2.42 -5.95 14.79
CA PHE A 173 -2.24 -5.19 13.56
C PHE A 173 -0.83 -5.42 12.98
N SER A 174 -0.34 -6.66 13.00
CA SER A 174 0.97 -6.98 12.43
C SER A 174 0.93 -6.96 10.90
N THR A 175 1.97 -6.39 10.31
CA THR A 175 2.20 -6.37 8.85
C THR A 175 3.63 -6.85 8.56
N LYS A 176 4.00 -6.98 7.28
CA LYS A 176 5.38 -7.29 6.91
C LYS A 176 6.37 -6.22 7.39
N GLU A 177 5.98 -4.95 7.28
CA GLU A 177 6.79 -3.80 7.74
C GLU A 177 6.80 -3.66 9.27
N HIS A 178 5.73 -4.08 9.93
CA HIS A 178 5.55 -4.01 11.37
C HIS A 178 5.20 -5.38 11.94
N PRO A 179 6.18 -6.32 11.98
CA PRO A 179 5.93 -7.71 12.39
C PRO A 179 5.57 -7.85 13.89
N GLN A 180 5.89 -6.84 14.70
CA GLN A 180 5.51 -6.77 16.12
C GLN A 180 4.15 -6.06 16.35
N GLY A 181 3.48 -5.66 15.28
CA GLY A 181 2.29 -4.82 15.35
C GLY A 181 2.61 -3.33 15.26
N HIS A 182 1.58 -2.54 15.01
CA HIS A 182 1.65 -1.09 14.98
C HIS A 182 0.36 -0.49 15.57
N ASP A 183 0.38 0.81 15.83
CA ASP A 183 -0.80 1.56 16.22
C ASP A 183 -1.70 1.83 14.99
N PRO A 184 -2.86 1.16 14.88
CA PRO A 184 -3.74 1.31 13.71
C PRO A 184 -4.42 2.68 13.66
N VAL A 185 -4.46 3.45 14.76
CA VAL A 185 -5.08 4.78 14.80
C VAL A 185 -4.34 5.75 13.88
N ARG A 186 -3.03 5.57 13.71
CA ARG A 186 -2.21 6.38 12.80
C ARG A 186 -2.69 6.31 11.35
N THR A 187 -3.22 5.17 10.92
CA THR A 187 -3.78 5.00 9.57
C THR A 187 -4.94 5.97 9.34
N TYR A 188 -5.87 6.08 10.29
CA TYR A 188 -7.01 6.98 10.20
C TYR A 188 -6.59 8.46 10.22
N LEU A 189 -5.64 8.82 11.09
CA LEU A 189 -5.13 10.19 11.21
C LEU A 189 -4.51 10.70 9.89
N LYS A 190 -3.83 9.81 9.16
CA LYS A 190 -3.16 10.14 7.89
C LYS A 190 -4.06 9.99 6.67
N SER A 191 -5.33 9.59 6.84
CA SER A 191 -6.20 9.27 5.71
C SER A 191 -6.95 10.47 5.12
N LYS A 192 -7.01 11.61 5.82
CA LYS A 192 -7.64 12.84 5.32
C LYS A 192 -6.86 13.46 4.17
N LEU A 193 -7.59 14.01 3.19
CA LEU A 193 -7.04 14.66 2.01
C LEU A 193 -7.12 16.18 2.12
N ASP A 194 -6.18 16.87 1.48
CA ASP A 194 -6.24 18.30 1.23
C ASP A 194 -7.13 18.58 0.00
N CYS A 195 -8.40 18.90 0.24
CA CYS A 195 -9.37 19.12 -0.83
C CYS A 195 -9.09 20.39 -1.65
N ASN A 196 -8.22 21.30 -1.22
CA ASN A 196 -7.86 22.47 -2.01
C ASN A 196 -7.12 22.11 -3.32
N ARG A 197 -6.62 20.88 -3.42
CA ARG A 197 -5.98 20.34 -4.62
C ARG A 197 -6.97 19.75 -5.63
N TYR A 198 -8.27 19.83 -5.35
CA TYR A 198 -9.35 19.28 -6.16
C TYR A 198 -10.10 20.39 -6.89
N ASN A 199 -10.65 20.07 -8.05
CA ASN A 199 -11.35 21.03 -8.89
C ASN A 199 -12.61 21.51 -8.16
N PRO A 200 -12.76 22.82 -7.95
CA PRO A 200 -13.99 23.35 -7.37
C PRO A 200 -15.17 23.02 -8.29
N PRO A 201 -16.40 23.00 -7.76
CA PRO A 201 -17.59 22.86 -8.61
C PRO A 201 -17.55 23.90 -9.71
N THR A 202 -17.86 23.50 -10.95
CA THR A 202 -18.05 24.43 -12.05
C THR A 202 -19.13 25.42 -11.63
N ARG A 203 -18.79 26.70 -11.44
CA ARG A 203 -19.77 27.71 -11.05
C ARG A 203 -20.92 27.66 -12.07
N SER A 204 -22.15 27.46 -11.59
CA SER A 204 -23.38 27.40 -12.40
C SER A 204 -23.79 28.74 -13.02
N HIS A 205 -22.90 29.73 -12.99
CA HIS A 205 -23.05 30.98 -13.71
C HIS A 205 -21.84 31.11 -14.66
N PRO A 206 -22.03 30.93 -15.98
CA PRO A 206 -21.24 31.73 -16.90
C PRO A 206 -21.46 33.17 -16.42
N LYS A 207 -20.40 33.91 -16.11
CA LYS A 207 -20.53 35.37 -16.08
C LYS A 207 -21.27 35.72 -17.36
N GLY A 208 -22.50 36.23 -17.22
CA GLY A 208 -23.29 36.70 -18.33
C GLY A 208 -22.36 37.51 -19.19
N SER A 209 -22.39 37.24 -20.50
CA SER A 209 -21.75 38.10 -21.48
C SER A 209 -21.99 39.54 -21.05
N LEU A 210 -20.92 40.26 -20.70
CA LEU A 210 -21.00 41.71 -20.63
C LEU A 210 -21.54 42.11 -22.00
N GLU A 211 -22.79 42.55 -22.05
CA GLU A 211 -23.38 43.14 -23.24
C GLU A 211 -22.36 44.14 -23.77
N LYS A 212 -21.90 43.92 -25.00
CA LYS A 212 -21.15 44.92 -25.73
C LYS A 212 -22.04 46.16 -25.76
N ALA A 213 -21.64 47.20 -25.04
CA ALA A 213 -22.26 48.51 -25.16
C ALA A 213 -22.35 48.88 -26.66
N PRO A 214 -23.47 49.46 -27.13
CA PRO A 214 -23.64 49.77 -28.54
C PRO A 214 -22.56 50.77 -28.97
N LYS A 215 -21.92 50.51 -30.12
CA LYS A 215 -21.00 51.46 -30.76
C LYS A 215 -21.80 52.70 -31.18
N SER A 216 -21.90 53.71 -30.33
CA SER A 216 -22.29 55.06 -30.75
C SER A 216 -21.06 55.76 -31.33
N SER A 217 -21.07 55.96 -32.64
CA SER A 217 -20.11 56.77 -33.38
C SER A 217 -20.11 58.22 -32.89
N ILE A 218 -18.98 58.75 -32.44
CA ILE A 218 -18.67 60.18 -32.53
C ILE A 218 -17.18 60.32 -32.84
N HIS A 219 -16.89 61.04 -33.92
CA HIS A 219 -15.57 61.46 -34.36
C HIS A 219 -14.81 62.26 -33.27
N LEU A 220 -13.48 62.19 -33.36
CA LEU A 220 -12.49 62.87 -32.52
C LEU A 220 -12.86 64.31 -32.11
N PRO A 221 -12.52 64.71 -30.87
CA PRO A 221 -12.06 66.05 -30.56
C PRO A 221 -10.52 66.08 -30.47
N THR A 222 -9.96 67.00 -31.24
CA THR A 222 -8.56 67.41 -31.38
C THR A 222 -7.91 67.85 -30.05
N SER A 223 -6.61 67.59 -29.94
CA SER A 223 -5.68 67.97 -28.85
C SER A 223 -5.52 69.50 -28.65
N PRO A 224 -4.94 69.98 -27.53
CA PRO A 224 -5.13 71.33 -27.01
C PRO A 224 -4.06 72.38 -27.39
N ASP A 225 -4.50 73.63 -27.23
CA ASP A 225 -3.83 74.91 -26.88
C ASP A 225 -3.01 75.77 -27.87
N VAL A 226 -3.58 76.98 -28.08
CA VAL A 226 -3.04 78.36 -28.02
C VAL A 226 -1.64 78.70 -28.57
N GLY A 227 -1.61 79.72 -29.46
CA GLY A 227 -0.55 80.75 -29.43
C GLY A 227 0.24 81.00 -30.73
N GLN A 228 -0.05 82.14 -31.36
CA GLN A 228 0.57 82.77 -32.53
C GLN A 228 2.12 82.75 -32.73
N LYS A 229 2.48 82.57 -34.02
CA LYS A 229 3.47 83.31 -34.87
C LYS A 229 4.99 82.99 -34.88
N SER A 230 5.40 82.57 -36.09
CA SER A 230 6.52 83.00 -36.97
C SER A 230 7.99 82.54 -36.76
N GLN A 231 8.48 81.89 -37.83
CA GLN A 231 9.80 81.94 -38.51
C GLN A 231 11.11 81.60 -37.76
N GLY A 232 11.82 80.60 -38.29
CA GLY A 232 13.26 80.40 -38.10
C GLY A 232 13.77 79.14 -38.80
N LYS A 233 14.62 79.30 -39.83
CA LYS A 233 15.32 78.24 -40.59
C LYS A 233 16.62 77.81 -39.89
N GLY A 234 17.03 76.58 -40.15
CA GLY A 234 18.39 76.04 -39.92
C GLY A 234 18.53 75.29 -38.60
N GLU A 235 19.32 74.24 -38.42
CA GLU A 235 20.26 73.53 -39.27
C GLU A 235 20.65 72.24 -38.49
N LYS A 236 20.76 71.10 -39.19
CA LYS A 236 21.58 69.87 -38.95
C LYS A 236 21.90 69.40 -37.51
N SER A 237 21.63 68.12 -37.21
CA SER A 237 22.66 67.05 -37.03
C SER A 237 22.06 65.69 -36.57
N MET A 238 22.49 64.61 -37.21
CA MET A 238 22.38 63.17 -36.85
C MET A 238 23.78 62.69 -36.40
N PRO A 239 23.98 61.59 -35.60
CA PRO A 239 23.80 60.17 -36.01
C PRO A 239 23.11 59.26 -34.93
N ASP A 240 22.28 58.26 -35.29
CA ASP A 240 22.56 56.87 -35.77
C ASP A 240 23.37 56.00 -34.78
N ARG A 241 23.10 54.71 -34.47
CA ARG A 241 22.17 53.66 -34.94
C ARG A 241 22.36 52.38 -34.07
N ALA A 242 21.37 51.47 -34.11
CA ALA A 242 21.38 50.02 -33.75
C ALA A 242 21.32 49.63 -32.25
N GLY A 243 20.52 48.66 -31.80
CA GLY A 243 19.60 47.73 -32.48
C GLY A 243 19.00 46.73 -31.47
N GLY A 244 18.03 45.92 -31.90
CA GLY A 244 17.74 44.63 -31.26
C GLY A 244 16.43 44.50 -30.48
N ILE A 245 15.45 43.85 -31.11
CA ILE A 245 14.19 43.35 -30.56
C ILE A 245 14.44 42.12 -29.66
N GLN A 246 13.78 42.00 -28.50
CA GLN A 246 13.14 40.75 -28.02
C GLN A 246 12.35 40.96 -26.72
N LYS A 247 11.02 40.82 -26.78
CA LYS A 247 10.15 40.60 -25.62
C LYS A 247 10.29 39.13 -25.21
N LYS A 248 10.79 38.87 -24.00
CA LYS A 248 10.80 37.53 -23.40
C LYS A 248 9.39 37.14 -22.97
N GLN A 249 8.89 36.07 -23.56
CA GLN A 249 7.80 35.24 -23.08
C GLN A 249 8.39 34.31 -22.02
N SER A 250 7.91 34.36 -20.78
CA SER A 250 8.31 33.41 -19.73
C SER A 250 7.17 32.41 -19.53
N ASP A 251 7.22 31.32 -20.29
CA ASP A 251 6.48 30.10 -20.00
C ASP A 251 7.19 29.38 -18.85
N ALA A 252 6.65 29.49 -17.64
CA ALA A 252 7.03 28.65 -16.53
C ALA A 252 6.38 27.27 -16.71
N MET A 253 7.12 26.29 -17.23
CA MET A 253 6.74 24.88 -17.13
C MET A 253 6.71 24.48 -15.66
N ILE A 254 5.52 24.10 -15.16
CA ILE A 254 5.36 23.41 -13.88
C ILE A 254 5.76 21.93 -14.10
N PRO A 255 6.63 21.33 -13.27
CA PRO A 255 7.01 19.92 -13.43
C PRO A 255 5.82 18.98 -13.15
N PRO A 256 5.66 17.88 -13.89
CA PRO A 256 4.71 16.84 -13.54
C PRO A 256 5.13 16.15 -12.24
N GLN A 257 4.24 16.12 -11.24
CA GLN A 257 4.47 15.36 -10.02
C GLN A 257 4.43 13.85 -10.33
N THR A 258 5.49 13.21 -9.87
CA THR A 258 5.85 11.80 -9.92
C THR A 258 4.71 10.87 -9.48
N GLU A 259 4.57 9.74 -10.16
CA GLU A 259 3.84 8.55 -9.69
C GLU A 259 4.30 8.15 -8.27
N PRO A 260 3.44 7.51 -7.46
CA PRO A 260 3.88 6.96 -6.18
C PRO A 260 4.99 5.92 -6.43
N PRO A 261 6.01 5.85 -5.55
CA PRO A 261 7.14 4.96 -5.82
C PRO A 261 6.66 3.51 -5.85
N VAL A 262 6.90 2.88 -6.99
CA VAL A 262 7.06 1.43 -7.10
C VAL A 262 8.19 1.09 -6.12
N SER A 263 7.89 0.23 -5.14
CA SER A 263 8.89 -0.24 -4.18
C SER A 263 9.81 -1.23 -4.87
N ASP A 264 10.80 -0.71 -5.59
CA ASP A 264 11.93 -1.48 -6.06
C ASP A 264 12.97 -1.55 -4.93
N THR A 265 13.10 -2.77 -4.42
CA THR A 265 14.27 -3.28 -3.70
C THR A 265 15.57 -3.01 -4.47
N GLN A 266 16.53 -2.33 -3.82
CA GLN A 266 17.97 -2.56 -3.98
C GLN A 266 18.71 -1.97 -2.77
N THR A 267 19.08 -2.81 -1.79
CA THR A 267 20.42 -3.41 -1.60
C THR A 267 21.50 -2.42 -1.14
N SER A 268 21.79 -2.53 0.16
CA SER A 268 23.07 -2.27 0.87
C SER A 268 23.77 -0.92 0.79
N SER A 269 24.08 -0.39 1.97
CA SER A 269 25.43 0.15 2.23
C SER A 269 25.87 -0.20 3.65
N PRO A 270 27.18 -0.40 3.88
CA PRO A 270 27.72 -1.13 5.03
C PRO A 270 27.99 -0.17 6.19
N SER A 271 27.51 -0.50 7.39
CA SER A 271 27.98 0.16 8.60
C SER A 271 29.24 -0.55 9.09
N ASN A 272 30.40 0.00 8.75
CA ASN A 272 31.63 -0.22 9.50
C ASN A 272 31.44 0.42 10.88
N ALA A 273 31.23 -0.40 11.91
CA ALA A 273 31.50 -0.03 13.28
C ALA A 273 32.48 -1.07 13.83
N LYS A 274 33.66 -0.58 14.20
CA LYS A 274 34.73 -1.33 14.83
C LYS A 274 34.25 -2.03 16.08
N VAL A 275 34.74 -3.26 16.21
CA VAL A 275 34.98 -4.00 17.45
C VAL A 275 35.54 -3.07 18.53
N ASP A 276 34.92 -3.09 19.70
CA ASP A 276 35.64 -2.99 20.96
C ASP A 276 34.92 -3.89 21.97
N ASP A 277 35.55 -5.03 22.21
CA ASP A 277 35.25 -5.94 23.30
C ASP A 277 35.56 -5.24 24.63
N THR A 278 34.62 -5.28 25.57
CA THR A 278 34.97 -5.17 26.99
C THR A 278 34.01 -6.06 27.78
N ASP A 279 34.31 -7.36 27.70
CA ASP A 279 34.02 -8.29 28.79
C ASP A 279 34.87 -7.84 29.99
N ASN A 280 34.21 -7.52 31.10
CA ASN A 280 34.88 -7.35 32.38
C ASN A 280 34.20 -8.25 33.39
N ASP A 281 34.52 -9.54 33.32
CA ASP A 281 34.22 -10.50 34.37
C ASP A 281 35.45 -11.38 34.58
N GLN A 282 36.34 -10.95 35.48
CA GLN A 282 37.41 -11.78 36.04
C GLN A 282 37.72 -11.33 37.47
N ASN A 283 37.24 -12.09 38.46
CA ASN A 283 38.07 -13.01 39.25
C ASN A 283 37.41 -13.34 40.60
N ALA A 284 37.08 -14.61 40.79
CA ALA A 284 37.37 -15.32 42.04
C ALA A 284 37.36 -16.84 41.81
N ASP A 285 38.57 -17.33 41.57
CA ASP A 285 39.19 -18.48 42.21
C ASP A 285 38.82 -19.93 41.83
N LEU A 286 39.89 -20.60 41.38
CA LEU A 286 40.01 -22.01 41.06
C LEU A 286 40.21 -22.81 42.34
N LYS A 287 39.42 -23.88 42.53
CA LYS A 287 39.89 -25.04 43.29
C LYS A 287 39.43 -26.34 42.66
N ALA A 288 40.43 -27.09 42.17
CA ALA A 288 40.31 -28.43 41.64
C ALA A 288 40.30 -29.51 42.75
N LYS A 289 39.98 -30.74 42.31
CA LYS A 289 39.95 -32.07 42.98
C LYS A 289 38.56 -32.48 43.47
N GLY A 290 38.02 -33.65 43.14
CA GLY A 290 38.53 -34.82 42.43
C GLY A 290 37.41 -35.87 42.30
N SER A 291 37.68 -36.92 41.52
CA SER A 291 36.81 -38.08 41.28
C SER A 291 36.51 -38.92 42.53
N VAL A 292 35.59 -39.89 42.33
CA VAL A 292 35.12 -41.02 43.17
C VAL A 292 33.77 -40.68 43.83
N SER A 293 32.66 -41.40 43.60
CA SER A 293 32.45 -42.83 43.35
C SER A 293 31.22 -43.09 42.49
#